data_AF-A0A7X4AE76-F1
#
_entry.id   AF-A0A7X4AE76-F1
#
_cell.length_a   1.000
_cell.length_b   1.000
_cell.length_c   1.000
_cell.angle_alpha   90.00
_cell.angle_beta   90.00
_cell.angle_gamma   90.00
#
_symmetry.space_group_name_H-M   'P 1'
#
loop_
_entity.id
_entity.type
_entity.pdbx_description
1 polymer ?
#
loop_
_entity_poly.entity_id
_entity_poly.type
_entity_poly.pdbx_seq_one_letter_code
_entity_poly.pdbx_strand_id
1 'polypeptide(L)'
;MAVTVDAATVVAAAQVSEDQAARLLAVATTLVERYAPNAPEAIQNEAVIRVAGWLGQTPAGSFTRVQTGPRETEYAPGQKGALRHSGAMSLLAPWKVRRGGAI
;
A
#
# COMPACT_ATOMS: atom_id res chain seq x y z
N MET A 1 -27.70 -26.82 -8.97
CA MET A 1 -27.91 -26.02 -7.75
C MET A 1 -27.63 -24.57 -8.11
N ALA A 2 -28.66 -23.73 -8.23
CA ALA A 2 -28.49 -22.33 -8.61
C ALA A 2 -28.04 -21.53 -7.37
N VAL A 3 -26.88 -20.88 -7.45
CA VAL A 3 -26.40 -19.97 -6.40
C VAL A 3 -27.13 -18.64 -6.60
N THR A 4 -28.13 -18.36 -5.77
CA THR A 4 -28.78 -17.04 -5.70
C THR A 4 -27.86 -16.09 -4.95
N VAL A 5 -27.19 -15.19 -5.66
CA VAL A 5 -26.46 -14.06 -5.07
C VAL A 5 -27.43 -12.89 -4.96
N ASP A 6 -27.67 -12.42 -3.73
CA ASP A 6 -28.54 -11.27 -3.48
C ASP A 6 -27.78 -9.94 -3.70
N ALA A 7 -28.51 -8.89 -4.06
CA ALA A 7 -27.95 -7.55 -4.31
C ALA A 7 -27.26 -6.95 -3.08
N ALA A 8 -27.75 -7.18 -1.85
CA ALA A 8 -27.12 -6.69 -0.63
C ALA A 8 -25.74 -7.34 -0.42
N THR A 9 -25.60 -8.63 -0.74
CA THR A 9 -24.33 -9.35 -0.72
C THR A 9 -23.33 -8.76 -1.73
N VAL A 10 -23.78 -8.37 -2.92
CA VAL A 10 -22.93 -7.72 -3.94
C VAL A 10 -22.47 -6.33 -3.48
N VAL A 11 -23.38 -5.53 -2.91
CA VAL A 11 -23.05 -4.19 -2.40
C VAL A 11 -22.06 -4.26 -1.24
N ALA A 12 -22.25 -5.19 -0.30
CA ALA A 12 -21.32 -5.38 0.82
C ALA A 12 -19.92 -5.80 0.33
N ALA A 13 -19.84 -6.68 -0.67
CA ALA A 13 -18.56 -7.07 -1.26
C ALA A 13 -17.86 -5.90 -1.97
N ALA A 14 -18.61 -5.03 -2.65
CA ALA A 14 -18.07 -3.84 -3.29
C ALA A 14 -17.51 -2.84 -2.25
N GLN A 15 -18.23 -2.59 -1.16
CA GLN A 15 -17.76 -1.72 -0.08
C GLN A 15 -16.48 -2.24 0.57
N VAL A 16 -16.39 -3.54 0.85
CA VAL A 16 -15.16 -4.15 1.39
C VAL A 16 -13.98 -4.00 0.43
N SER A 17 -14.22 -4.12 -0.89
CA SER A 17 -13.20 -3.91 -1.91
C SER A 17 -12.71 -2.45 -1.97
N GLU A 18 -13.62 -1.48 -1.87
CA GLU A 18 -13.28 -0.05 -1.86
C GLU A 18 -12.49 0.32 -0.60
N ASP A 19 -12.92 -0.15 0.57
CA ASP A 19 -12.21 0.04 1.84
C ASP A 19 -10.79 -0.55 1.78
N GLN A 20 -10.64 -1.73 1.17
CA GLN A 20 -9.35 -2.36 1.01
C GLN A 20 -8.43 -1.55 0.08
N ALA A 21 -8.96 -1.06 -1.05
CA ALA A 21 -8.20 -0.22 -1.98
C ALA A 21 -7.72 1.09 -1.32
N ALA A 22 -8.59 1.75 -0.54
CA ALA A 22 -8.25 2.96 0.19
C ALA A 22 -7.12 2.74 1.21
N ARG A 23 -7.18 1.63 1.96
CA ARG A 23 -6.13 1.27 2.92
C ARG A 23 -4.80 0.94 2.23
N LEU A 24 -4.84 0.27 1.07
CA LEU A 24 -3.63 -0.06 0.30
C LEU A 24 -2.97 1.21 -0.23
N LEU A 25 -3.77 2.16 -0.69
CA LEU A 25 -3.32 3.48 -1.10
C LEU A 25 -2.65 4.24 0.05
N ALA A 26 -3.27 4.24 1.24
CA ALA A 26 -2.70 4.90 2.42
C ALA A 26 -1.34 4.31 2.83
N VAL A 27 -1.20 2.97 2.78
CA VAL A 27 0.09 2.30 3.03
C VAL A 27 1.12 2.68 1.96
N ALA A 28 0.73 2.71 0.69
CA ALA A 28 1.60 3.08 -0.43
C ALA A 28 2.09 4.53 -0.32
N THR A 29 1.19 5.48 -0.02
CA THR A 29 1.52 6.89 0.22
C THR A 29 2.54 7.03 1.35
N THR A 30 2.27 6.41 2.50
CA THR A 30 3.18 6.44 3.64
C THR A 30 4.57 5.89 3.30
N LEU A 31 4.64 4.83 2.49
CA LEU A 31 5.91 4.25 2.05
C LEU A 31 6.70 5.19 1.12
N VAL A 32 6.02 5.79 0.15
CA VAL A 32 6.64 6.69 -0.84
C VAL A 32 7.14 7.97 -0.17
N GLU A 33 6.32 8.60 0.67
CA GLU A 33 6.70 9.82 1.41
C GLU A 33 7.89 9.58 2.33
N ARG A 34 7.94 8.45 3.03
CA ARG A 34 9.10 8.09 3.87
C ARG A 34 10.37 7.83 3.06
N TYR A 35 10.23 7.28 1.86
CA TYR A 35 11.37 6.93 1.01
C TYR A 35 11.93 8.14 0.28
N ALA A 36 11.07 9.03 -0.22
CA ALA A 36 11.42 10.17 -1.06
C ALA A 36 10.45 11.36 -0.83
N PRO A 37 10.53 12.04 0.33
CA PRO A 37 9.62 13.12 0.72
C PRO A 37 9.75 14.35 -0.18
N ASN A 38 10.91 14.52 -0.82
CA ASN A 38 11.23 15.66 -1.68
C ASN A 38 11.00 15.37 -3.17
N ALA A 39 10.43 14.20 -3.51
CA ALA A 39 10.08 13.90 -4.90
C ALA A 39 8.92 14.81 -5.36
N PRO A 40 8.88 15.22 -6.64
CA PRO A 40 7.75 15.95 -7.18
C PRO A 40 6.44 15.19 -6.97
N GLU A 41 5.35 15.91 -6.70
CA GLU A 41 4.04 15.30 -6.39
C GLU A 41 3.59 14.32 -7.48
N ALA A 42 3.77 14.67 -8.77
CA ALA A 42 3.44 13.77 -9.87
C ALA A 42 4.21 12.44 -9.82
N ILE A 43 5.48 12.48 -9.41
CA ILE A 43 6.34 11.31 -9.27
C ILE A 43 5.95 10.49 -8.04
N GLN A 44 5.60 11.15 -6.94
CA GLN A 44 5.08 10.47 -5.76
C GLN A 44 3.75 9.77 -6.07
N ASN A 45 2.81 10.43 -6.73
CA ASN A 45 1.53 9.85 -7.12
C ASN A 45 1.70 8.62 -8.02
N GLU A 46 2.59 8.70 -9.01
CA GLU A 46 2.89 7.55 -9.87
C GLU A 46 3.51 6.39 -9.08
N ALA A 47 4.47 6.69 -8.18
CA ALA A 47 5.07 5.69 -7.32
C ALA A 47 4.04 5.04 -6.38
N VAL A 48 3.11 5.83 -5.84
CA VAL A 48 2.03 5.37 -4.95
C VAL A 48 1.11 4.40 -5.70
N ILE A 49 0.68 4.75 -6.91
CA ILE A 49 -0.16 3.88 -7.74
C ILE A 49 0.54 2.55 -8.04
N ARG A 50 1.83 2.59 -8.39
CA ARG A 50 2.63 1.38 -8.65
C ARG A 50 2.74 0.50 -7.39
N VAL A 51 3.00 1.10 -6.24
CA VAL A 51 3.11 0.39 -4.95
C VAL A 51 1.76 -0.19 -4.53
N ALA A 52 0.67 0.57 -4.61
CA ALA A 52 -0.68 0.11 -4.28
C ALA A 52 -1.13 -1.01 -5.21
N GLY A 53 -0.88 -0.88 -6.52
CA GLY A 53 -1.18 -1.91 -7.51
C GLY A 53 -0.40 -3.20 -7.27
N TRP A 54 0.89 -3.11 -6.91
CA TRP A 54 1.67 -4.29 -6.54
C TRP A 54 1.14 -4.95 -5.27
N LEU A 55 0.84 -4.17 -4.22
CA LEU A 55 0.26 -4.70 -2.99
C LEU A 55 -1.08 -5.40 -3.25
N GLY A 56 -1.92 -4.85 -4.12
CA GLY A 56 -3.20 -5.46 -4.52
C GLY A 56 -3.07 -6.75 -5.34
N GLN A 57 -1.93 -6.99 -6.00
CA GLN A 57 -1.66 -8.21 -6.79
C GLN A 57 -1.02 -9.34 -5.97
N THR A 58 -0.47 -9.04 -4.79
CA THR A 58 0.00 -10.10 -3.89
C THR A 58 -1.20 -10.89 -3.35
N PRO A 59 -1.02 -12.14 -2.86
CA PRO A 59 -2.05 -12.85 -2.09
C PRO A 59 -2.53 -12.07 -0.83
N ALA A 60 -1.91 -10.91 -0.59
CA ALA A 60 -1.92 -10.04 0.56
C ALA A 60 -2.54 -8.66 0.25
N GLY A 61 -3.62 -8.64 -0.54
CA GLY A 61 -4.61 -7.58 -0.40
C GLY A 61 -5.21 -7.48 1.03
N SER A 62 -4.96 -8.49 1.88
CA SER A 62 -5.34 -8.52 3.28
C SER A 62 -4.37 -7.73 4.17
N PHE A 63 -4.90 -6.97 5.13
CA PHE A 63 -4.10 -6.31 6.16
C PHE A 63 -3.79 -7.29 7.28
N THR A 64 -2.52 -7.40 7.68
CA THR A 64 -2.15 -8.12 8.90
C THR A 64 -2.06 -7.11 10.03
N ARG A 65 -2.87 -7.36 11.06
CA ARG A 65 -2.92 -6.56 12.27
C ARG A 65 -1.97 -7.18 13.28
N VAL A 66 -0.92 -6.44 13.61
CA VAL A 66 0.08 -6.87 14.59
C VAL A 66 -0.20 -6.12 15.89
N GLN A 67 -0.52 -6.87 16.94
CA GLN A 67 -0.71 -6.33 18.28
C GLN A 67 0.63 -6.40 19.03
N THR A 68 1.16 -5.24 19.43
CA THR A 68 2.39 -5.14 20.23
C THR A 68 2.05 -4.46 21.55
N GLY A 69 1.72 -5.27 22.57
CA GLY A 69 1.23 -4.77 23.86
C GLY A 69 -0.10 -4.04 23.71
N PRO A 70 -0.29 -2.82 24.24
CA PRO A 70 -1.54 -2.05 24.11
C PRO A 70 -1.70 -1.38 22.74
N ARG A 71 -0.72 -1.52 21.82
CA ARG A 71 -0.75 -0.86 20.50
C ARG A 71 -1.11 -1.87 19.42
N GLU A 72 -2.04 -1.47 18.57
CA GLU A 72 -2.45 -2.19 17.37
C GLU A 72 -1.86 -1.47 16.16
N THR A 73 -1.17 -2.21 15.28
CA THR A 73 -0.65 -1.63 14.03
C THR A 73 -0.97 -2.54 12.86
N GLU A 74 -1.64 -1.98 11.86
CA GLU A 74 -1.95 -2.67 10.62
C GLU A 74 -0.79 -2.51 9.64
N TYR A 75 -0.37 -3.61 9.03
CA TYR A 75 0.63 -3.64 7.98
C TYR A 75 0.10 -4.42 6.78
N ALA A 76 0.38 -3.95 5.58
CA ALA A 76 0.15 -4.75 4.38
C ALA A 76 1.26 -5.83 4.30
N PRO A 77 0.95 -7.13 4.19
CA PRO A 77 1.96 -8.14 3.93
C PRO A 77 2.67 -7.83 2.60
N GLY A 78 3.99 -7.97 2.57
CA GLY A 78 4.81 -7.55 1.42
C GLY A 78 5.17 -6.06 1.40
N GLN A 79 4.66 -5.22 2.30
CA GLN A 79 5.00 -3.79 2.40
C GLN A 79 6.51 -3.50 2.40
N LYS A 80 7.31 -4.32 3.09
CA LYS A 80 8.78 -4.17 3.12
C LYS A 80 9.44 -4.31 1.74
N GLY A 81 8.86 -5.10 0.84
CA GLY A 81 9.34 -5.32 -0.52
C GLY A 81 8.62 -4.48 -1.58
N ALA A 82 7.51 -3.84 -1.22
CA ALA A 82 6.59 -3.24 -2.18
C ALA A 82 7.25 -2.16 -3.05
N LEU A 83 8.07 -1.28 -2.46
CA LEU A 83 8.82 -0.27 -3.23
C LEU A 83 9.78 -0.88 -4.27
N ARG A 84 10.44 -1.99 -3.92
CA ARG A 84 11.40 -2.67 -4.80
C ARG A 84 10.68 -3.39 -5.93
N HIS A 85 9.61 -4.11 -5.61
CA HIS A 85 8.93 -5.00 -6.55
C HIS A 85 7.90 -4.29 -7.42
N SER A 86 7.40 -3.12 -7.01
CA SER A 86 6.56 -2.26 -7.84
C SER A 86 7.32 -1.46 -8.91
N GLY A 87 8.66 -1.49 -8.86
CA GLY A 87 9.51 -0.62 -9.70
C GLY A 87 9.49 0.86 -9.28
N ALA A 88 8.74 1.24 -8.24
CA ALA A 88 8.71 2.60 -7.71
C ALA A 88 10.08 3.04 -7.14
N MET A 89 10.90 2.10 -6.68
CA MET A 89 12.24 2.40 -6.16
C MET A 89 13.14 3.07 -7.20
N SER A 90 13.09 2.64 -8.46
CA SER A 90 13.87 3.24 -9.56
C SER A 90 13.38 4.64 -9.91
N LEU A 91 12.06 4.83 -9.88
CA LEU A 91 11.41 6.12 -10.10
C LEU A 91 11.80 7.14 -9.01
N LEU A 92 11.80 6.71 -7.75
CA LEU A 92 12.08 7.57 -6.60
C LEU A 92 13.59 7.68 -6.26
N ALA A 93 14.46 6.92 -6.92
CA ALA A 93 15.89 6.86 -6.61
C ALA A 93 16.59 8.23 -6.56
N PRO A 94 16.29 9.21 -7.44
CA PRO A 94 16.92 10.53 -7.39
C PRO A 94 16.61 11.34 -6.12
N TRP A 95 15.45 11.08 -5.49
CA TRP A 95 14.97 11.82 -4.32
C TRP A 95 15.00 10.99 -3.03
N LYS A 96 15.58 9.79 -3.10
CA LYS A 96 15.70 8.88 -1.95
C LYS A 96 16.36 9.61 -0.80
N VAL A 97 15.75 9.56 0.38
CA VAL A 97 16.40 9.99 1.62
C VAL A 97 17.62 9.10 1.82
N ARG A 98 18.81 9.66 1.61
CA ARG A 98 20.02 9.05 2.15
C ARG A 98 19.88 9.17 3.66
N ARG A 99 19.86 8.05 4.38
CA ARG A 99 20.12 8.09 5.84
C ARG A 99 21.48 8.76 5.96
N GLY A 100 21.49 10.04 6.30
CA GLY A 100 22.71 10.73 6.67
C GLY A 100 23.32 9.93 7.81
N GLY A 101 24.54 9.44 7.60
CA GLY A 101 25.42 9.23 8.73
C GLY A 101 25.46 10.56 9.47
N ALA A 102 25.15 10.54 10.76
CA ALA A 102 25.50 11.62 11.64
C ALA A 102 26.99 11.94 11.41
N ILE A 103 27.29 13.19 11.08
CA ILE A 103 28.63 13.75 11.24
C ILE A 103 28.73 14.20 12.70
#